data_AF-A0A7C6T6F4-F1
#
_entry.id   AF-A0A7C6T6F4-F1
#
_cell.length_a   1.000
_cell.length_b   1.000
_cell.length_c   1.000
_cell.angle_alpha   90.00
_cell.angle_beta   90.00
_cell.angle_gamma   90.00
#
_symmetry.space_group_name_H-M   'P 1'
#
loop_
_entity.id
_entity.type
_entity.pdbx_description
1 polymer ?
#
loop_
_entity_poly.entity_id
_entity_poly.type
_entity_poly.pdbx_seq_one_letter_code
_entity_poly.pdbx_strand_id
1 'polypeptide(L)'
;ADESTEQGNLRGNTAHSWVVPLSQLRLPVMPVSQERNFGLVLHALLLHEGLTIADLGLVTAIHEPDLSLALSRLLRADIISAIAPTAEQAEHIAKNHLDATVDKNDAESKIWRVTPLGYPTTRRHLQSWGFPLDVF
;
A
#
# COMPACT_ATOMS: atom_id res chain seq x y z
N ALA A 1 12.92 43.59 -49.19
CA ALA A 1 13.29 43.09 -47.86
C ALA A 1 12.02 43.22 -47.01
N ASP A 2 11.08 42.26 -47.05
CA ASP A 2 11.20 40.89 -46.49
C ASP A 2 11.27 41.04 -44.95
N GLU A 3 10.25 40.72 -44.14
CA GLU A 3 9.54 39.44 -43.90
C GLU A 3 8.32 39.78 -42.99
N SER A 4 7.05 39.56 -43.36
CA SER A 4 6.19 38.40 -43.09
C SER A 4 6.02 37.98 -41.61
N THR A 5 4.80 38.20 -41.11
CA THR A 5 4.02 37.42 -40.14
C THR A 5 4.60 36.11 -39.58
N GLU A 6 4.56 35.93 -38.25
CA GLU A 6 4.18 34.65 -37.64
C GLU A 6 3.30 34.85 -36.38
N GLN A 7 2.01 34.56 -36.56
CA GLN A 7 1.07 34.21 -35.51
C GLN A 7 1.41 32.80 -35.00
N GLY A 8 1.82 32.68 -33.75
CA GLY A 8 2.16 31.42 -33.08
C GLY A 8 1.17 31.00 -32.00
N ASN A 9 -0.12 30.99 -32.33
CA ASN A 9 -0.99 29.87 -31.99
C ASN A 9 -0.87 29.25 -30.57
N LEU A 10 -1.34 29.94 -29.51
CA LEU A 10 -1.76 29.29 -28.26
C LEU A 10 -3.09 28.53 -28.48
N ARG A 11 -3.16 27.71 -29.53
CA ARG A 11 -4.20 26.72 -29.71
C ARG A 11 -3.88 25.53 -28.83
N GLY A 12 -4.94 25.01 -28.24
CA GLY A 12 -4.90 23.97 -27.25
C GLY A 12 -4.01 22.80 -27.63
N ASN A 13 -3.22 22.38 -26.65
CA ASN A 13 -2.96 20.97 -26.53
C ASN A 13 -3.57 20.54 -25.20
N THR A 14 -4.76 19.96 -25.28
CA THR A 14 -5.26 18.97 -24.34
C THR A 14 -4.25 17.83 -24.29
N ALA A 15 -3.09 18.08 -23.68
CA ALA A 15 -2.14 17.08 -23.28
C ALA A 15 -2.80 16.31 -22.14
N HIS A 16 -3.69 15.41 -22.54
CA HIS A 16 -4.33 14.43 -21.70
C HIS A 16 -3.25 13.44 -21.30
N SER A 17 -2.38 13.87 -20.38
CA SER A 17 -1.31 13.07 -19.84
C SER A 17 -1.96 11.96 -18.99
N TRP A 18 -1.98 10.74 -19.53
CA TRP A 18 -2.44 9.53 -18.83
C TRP A 18 -1.59 9.17 -17.60
N VAL A 19 -0.47 9.87 -17.42
CA VAL A 19 0.42 9.73 -16.28
C VAL A 19 0.49 11.08 -15.59
N VAL A 20 -0.12 11.18 -14.41
CA VAL A 20 0.01 12.34 -13.54
C VAL A 20 1.37 12.22 -12.84
N PRO A 21 2.29 13.20 -12.98
CA PRO A 21 3.56 13.17 -12.26
C PRO A 21 3.34 13.00 -10.75
N LEU A 22 4.09 12.11 -10.12
CA LEU A 22 3.91 11.76 -8.70
C LEU A 22 4.03 12.99 -7.77
N SER A 23 4.79 14.01 -8.18
CA SER A 23 4.91 15.29 -7.47
C SER A 23 3.63 16.13 -7.48
N GLN A 24 2.69 15.86 -8.39
CA GLN A 24 1.39 16.52 -8.49
C GLN A 24 0.28 15.74 -7.76
N LEU A 25 0.54 14.48 -7.40
CA LEU A 25 -0.37 13.67 -6.60
C LEU A 25 -0.16 13.97 -5.12
N ARG A 26 -1.26 14.23 -4.41
CA ARG A 26 -1.23 14.37 -2.94
C ARG A 26 -0.95 13.00 -2.34
N LEU A 27 0.30 12.76 -1.98
CA LEU A 27 0.71 11.54 -1.31
C LEU A 27 0.01 11.47 0.07
N PRO A 28 -0.44 10.28 0.49
CA PRO A 28 -0.98 10.09 1.81
C PRO A 28 0.07 10.44 2.86
N VAL A 29 -0.35 11.10 3.94
CA VAL A 29 0.54 11.44 5.05
C VAL A 29 0.65 10.22 5.96
N MET A 30 1.88 9.87 6.29
CA MET A 30 2.15 8.77 7.22
C MET A 30 1.56 9.11 8.60
N PRO A 31 0.71 8.26 9.19
CA PRO A 31 0.26 8.46 10.55
C PRO A 31 1.47 8.40 11.50
N VAL A 32 1.53 9.33 12.45
CA VAL A 32 2.56 9.32 13.49
C VAL A 32 2.29 8.16 14.45
N SER A 33 3.00 7.04 14.32
CA SER A 33 3.10 6.07 15.41
C SER A 33 4.31 6.37 16.27
N GLN A 34 4.12 6.22 17.57
CA GLN A 34 5.22 6.21 18.53
C GLN A 34 5.98 4.88 18.50
N GLU A 35 5.37 3.84 17.92
CA GLU A 35 5.87 2.46 17.90
C GLU A 35 6.38 2.03 16.51
N ARG A 36 7.36 1.12 16.51
CA ARG A 36 7.98 0.50 15.32
C ARG A 36 7.02 -0.43 14.56
N ASN A 37 5.82 -0.67 15.08
CA ASN A 37 4.81 -1.59 14.55
C ASN A 37 4.42 -1.27 13.09
N PHE A 38 4.27 0.02 12.74
CA PHE A 38 3.97 0.41 11.35
C PHE A 38 5.12 0.04 10.40
N GLY A 39 6.36 0.21 10.85
CA GLY A 39 7.54 -0.15 10.06
C GLY A 39 7.58 -1.65 9.77
N LEU A 40 7.33 -2.49 10.79
CA LEU A 40 7.32 -3.95 10.62
C LEU A 40 6.18 -4.41 9.70
N VAL A 41 4.96 -3.91 9.92
CA VAL A 41 3.80 -4.24 9.08
C VAL A 41 4.05 -3.82 7.63
N LEU A 42 4.50 -2.59 7.40
CA LEU A 42 4.75 -2.11 6.04
C LEU A 42 5.91 -2.82 5.37
N HIS A 43 6.98 -3.13 6.11
CA HIS A 43 8.09 -3.92 5.58
C HIS A 43 7.61 -5.31 5.17
N ALA A 44 6.85 -6.01 6.02
CA ALA A 44 6.25 -7.30 5.68
C ALA A 44 5.34 -7.19 4.44
N LEU A 45 4.49 -6.17 4.36
CA LEU A 45 3.61 -5.97 3.20
C LEU A 45 4.34 -5.55 1.91
N LEU A 46 5.59 -5.11 1.99
CA LEU A 46 6.42 -4.84 0.81
C LEU A 46 7.19 -6.08 0.37
N LEU A 47 7.67 -6.89 1.31
CA LEU A 47 8.35 -8.15 1.01
C LEU A 47 7.38 -9.22 0.50
N HIS A 48 6.17 -9.22 1.04
CA HIS A 48 5.12 -10.12 0.66
C HIS A 48 4.13 -9.37 -0.24
N GLU A 49 3.81 -9.91 -1.41
CA GLU A 49 2.82 -9.36 -2.34
C GLU A 49 1.36 -9.51 -1.81
N GLY A 50 1.16 -9.23 -0.53
CA GLY A 50 -0.08 -9.34 0.20
C GLY A 50 -0.11 -10.50 1.19
N LEU A 51 -0.69 -10.21 2.36
CA LEU A 51 -0.81 -11.17 3.48
C LEU A 51 -2.21 -11.10 4.10
N THR A 52 -2.66 -12.22 4.64
CA THR A 52 -3.82 -12.26 5.53
C THR A 52 -3.47 -11.69 6.90
N ILE A 53 -4.48 -11.41 7.73
CA ILE A 53 -4.23 -10.93 9.08
C ILE A 53 -3.47 -11.96 9.94
N ALA A 54 -3.74 -13.26 9.74
CA ALA A 54 -3.06 -14.34 10.44
C ALA A 54 -1.59 -14.45 10.05
N ASP A 55 -1.29 -14.44 8.74
CA ASP A 55 0.09 -14.50 8.25
C ASP A 55 0.86 -13.24 8.64
N LEU A 56 0.20 -12.08 8.64
CA LEU A 56 0.82 -10.83 9.05
C LEU A 56 1.20 -10.85 10.54
N GLY A 57 0.34 -11.39 11.41
CA GLY A 57 0.66 -11.60 12.82
C GLY A 57 1.86 -12.55 13.01
N LEU A 58 1.96 -13.59 12.19
CA LEU A 58 3.07 -14.54 12.22
C LEU A 58 4.40 -13.90 11.77
N VAL A 59 4.40 -13.18 10.65
CA VAL A 59 5.61 -12.58 10.07
C VAL A 59 6.10 -11.37 10.86
N THR A 60 5.19 -10.55 11.38
CA THR A 60 5.54 -9.33 12.14
C THR A 60 5.73 -9.58 13.63
N ALA A 61 5.28 -10.74 14.15
CA ALA A 61 5.17 -11.06 15.57
C ALA A 61 4.31 -10.06 16.37
N ILE A 62 3.41 -9.33 15.69
CA ILE A 62 2.46 -8.40 16.31
C ILE A 62 1.13 -9.12 16.49
N HIS A 63 0.61 -9.10 17.71
CA HIS A 63 -0.67 -9.72 18.05
C HIS A 63 -1.83 -8.70 18.01
N GLU A 64 -3.05 -9.20 17.95
CA GLU A 64 -4.25 -8.39 18.24
C GLU A 64 -4.23 -7.91 19.71
N PRO A 65 -4.69 -6.67 20.02
CA PRO A 65 -5.42 -5.71 19.18
C PRO A 65 -4.55 -4.70 18.41
N ASP A 66 -3.23 -4.71 18.63
CA ASP A 66 -2.33 -3.68 18.08
C ASP A 66 -2.23 -3.79 16.56
N LEU A 67 -2.32 -5.01 16.02
CA LEU A 67 -2.35 -5.28 14.59
C LEU A 67 -3.58 -4.66 13.91
N SER A 68 -4.80 -4.96 14.37
CA SER A 68 -6.02 -4.37 13.81
C SER A 68 -6.07 -2.86 13.95
N LEU A 69 -5.55 -2.30 15.05
CA LEU A 69 -5.44 -0.86 15.23
C LEU A 69 -4.46 -0.24 14.22
N ALA A 70 -3.31 -0.88 13.99
CA ALA A 70 -2.33 -0.45 13.00
C ALA A 70 -2.90 -0.50 11.58
N LEU A 71 -3.51 -1.62 11.21
CA LEU A 71 -4.17 -1.80 9.91
C LEU A 71 -5.28 -0.77 9.71
N SER A 72 -6.11 -0.53 10.72
CA SER A 72 -7.17 0.48 10.67
C SER A 72 -6.64 1.90 10.44
N ARG A 73 -5.51 2.25 11.06
CA ARG A 73 -4.86 3.56 10.88
C ARG A 73 -4.24 3.70 9.49
N LEU A 74 -3.52 2.68 9.03
CA LEU A 74 -2.91 2.67 7.70
C LEU A 74 -3.96 2.66 6.58
N LEU A 75 -5.07 1.93 6.76
CA LEU A 75 -6.21 1.90 5.84
C LEU A 75 -6.88 3.27 5.73
N ARG A 76 -7.14 3.93 6.87
CA ARG A 76 -7.71 5.29 6.87
C ARG A 76 -6.80 6.33 6.24
N ALA A 77 -5.48 6.11 6.31
CA ALA A 77 -4.49 6.96 5.65
C ALA A 77 -4.32 6.62 4.15
N ASP A 78 -5.07 5.64 3.62
CA ASP A 78 -4.99 5.19 2.22
C ASP A 78 -3.61 4.63 1.82
N ILE A 79 -2.83 4.18 2.81
CA ILE A 79 -1.48 3.62 2.61
C ILE A 79 -1.56 2.15 2.23
N ILE A 80 -2.56 1.44 2.77
CA ILE A 80 -2.81 0.02 2.51
C ILE A 80 -4.26 -0.16 2.07
N SER A 81 -4.51 -1.23 1.31
CA SER A 81 -5.85 -1.66 0.89
C SER A 81 -6.09 -3.10 1.31
N ALA A 82 -7.32 -3.41 1.73
CA ALA A 82 -7.78 -4.77 1.94
C ALA A 82 -8.53 -5.25 0.68
N ILE A 83 -7.99 -6.27 0.03
CA ILE A 83 -8.50 -6.82 -1.23
C ILE A 83 -9.11 -8.19 -0.94
N ALA A 84 -10.18 -8.53 -1.66
CA ALA A 84 -10.69 -9.89 -1.66
C ALA A 84 -9.62 -10.83 -2.25
N PRO A 85 -9.40 -12.01 -1.65
CA PRO A 85 -8.42 -12.96 -2.16
C PRO A 85 -8.82 -13.41 -3.57
N THR A 86 -7.84 -13.54 -4.48
CA THR A 86 -8.08 -14.19 -5.77
C THR A 86 -8.42 -15.67 -5.55
N ALA A 87 -9.05 -16.34 -6.52
CA ALA A 87 -9.39 -17.77 -6.39
C ALA A 87 -8.17 -18.64 -6.03
N GLU A 88 -7.01 -18.34 -6.61
CA GLU A 88 -5.74 -19.02 -6.34
C GLU A 88 -5.22 -18.76 -4.91
N GLN A 89 -5.41 -17.54 -4.40
CA GLN A 89 -5.02 -17.16 -3.05
C GLN A 89 -5.98 -17.73 -2.00
N ALA A 90 -7.27 -17.76 -2.29
CA ALA A 90 -8.29 -18.36 -1.43
C ALA A 90 -8.03 -19.86 -1.21
N GLU A 91 -7.58 -20.57 -2.26
CA GLU A 91 -7.22 -21.98 -2.14
C GLU A 91 -5.98 -22.18 -1.25
N HIS A 92 -4.95 -21.32 -1.37
CA HIS A 92 -3.79 -21.36 -0.47
C HIS A 92 -4.14 -21.02 0.99
N ILE A 93 -4.99 -20.01 1.20
CA ILE A 93 -5.49 -19.64 2.53
C ILE A 93 -6.24 -20.82 3.15
N ALA A 94 -7.13 -21.47 2.40
CA ALA A 94 -7.88 -22.63 2.88
C ALA A 94 -6.98 -23.84 3.24
N LYS A 95 -5.87 -24.04 2.52
CA LYS A 95 -4.89 -25.11 2.82
C LYS A 95 -4.09 -24.84 4.09
N ASN A 96 -3.74 -23.59 4.35
CA ASN A 96 -2.98 -23.21 5.54
C ASN A 96 -3.86 -23.15 6.80
N HIS A 97 -5.14 -22.85 6.63
CA HIS A 97 -6.11 -22.74 7.73
C HIS A 97 -6.80 -24.07 8.04
N LEU A 98 -6.03 -25.16 8.13
CA LEU A 98 -6.54 -26.53 8.23
C LEU A 98 -7.23 -26.85 9.58
N ASP A 99 -7.25 -25.92 10.54
CA ASP A 99 -7.64 -26.22 11.93
C ASP A 99 -8.42 -25.10 12.66
N ALA A 100 -9.25 -24.33 11.96
CA ALA A 100 -10.18 -23.44 12.65
C ALA A 100 -11.63 -23.60 12.18
N THR A 101 -12.45 -23.87 13.17
CA THR A 101 -13.91 -23.99 13.15
C THR A 101 -14.56 -22.86 12.34
N VAL A 102 -15.44 -23.27 11.44
CA VAL A 102 -16.30 -22.42 10.60
C VAL A 102 -17.20 -21.54 11.48
N ASP A 103 -16.75 -20.34 11.84
CA ASP A 103 -17.60 -19.16 12.02
C ASP A 103 -16.75 -17.87 12.06
N LYS A 104 -17.10 -16.91 11.18
CA LYS A 104 -16.70 -15.49 11.12
C LYS A 104 -15.23 -15.10 10.92
N ASN A 105 -14.91 -14.67 9.69
CA ASN A 105 -14.98 -13.25 9.32
C ASN A 105 -14.48 -13.06 7.88
N ASP A 106 -15.29 -12.44 7.01
CA ASP A 106 -14.82 -11.94 5.71
C ASP A 106 -13.60 -11.02 5.83
N ALA A 107 -13.36 -10.46 7.02
CA ALA A 107 -12.21 -9.63 7.32
C ALA A 107 -10.89 -10.39 7.51
N GLU A 108 -10.92 -11.65 7.96
CA GLU A 108 -9.70 -12.44 8.18
C GLU A 108 -9.14 -13.00 6.88
N SER A 109 -10.02 -13.33 5.94
CA SER A 109 -9.66 -13.76 4.59
C SER A 109 -9.20 -12.62 3.67
N LYS A 110 -9.29 -11.36 4.11
CA LYS A 110 -8.82 -10.22 3.30
C LYS A 110 -7.31 -10.24 3.19
N ILE A 111 -6.84 -9.91 2.00
CA ILE A 111 -5.42 -9.74 1.72
C ILE A 111 -5.08 -8.26 1.79
N TRP A 112 -4.16 -7.93 2.68
CA TRP A 112 -3.68 -6.57 2.88
C TRP A 112 -2.49 -6.31 1.99
N ARG A 113 -2.47 -5.18 1.29
CA ARG A 113 -1.37 -4.75 0.41
C ARG A 113 -1.12 -3.26 0.55
N VAL A 114 0.12 -2.81 0.29
CA VAL A 114 0.43 -1.38 0.17
C VAL A 114 -0.16 -0.84 -1.14
N THR A 115 -0.82 0.32 -1.08
CA THR A 115 -1.39 0.95 -2.27
C THR A 115 -0.29 1.60 -3.13
N PRO A 116 -0.50 1.76 -4.45
CA PRO A 116 0.46 2.46 -5.31
C PRO A 116 0.75 3.91 -4.85
N LEU A 117 -0.25 4.58 -4.27
CA LEU A 117 -0.11 5.93 -3.72
C LEU A 117 0.54 5.96 -2.34
N GLY A 118 0.35 4.90 -1.55
CA GLY A 118 0.98 4.70 -0.24
C GLY A 118 2.45 4.34 -0.33
N TYR A 119 2.87 3.67 -1.42
CA TYR A 119 4.24 3.18 -1.58
C TYR A 119 5.33 4.25 -1.40
N PRO A 120 5.28 5.45 -2.04
CA PRO A 120 6.30 6.48 -1.84
C PRO A 120 6.40 6.96 -0.39
N THR A 121 5.26 7.09 0.29
CA THR A 121 5.19 7.48 1.70
C THR A 121 5.78 6.39 2.59
N THR A 122 5.38 5.14 2.37
CA THR A 122 5.91 3.96 3.06
C THR A 122 7.42 3.85 2.89
N ARG A 123 7.92 3.98 1.65
CA ARG A 123 9.35 3.90 1.35
C ARG A 123 10.14 4.96 2.10
N ARG A 124 9.68 6.22 2.08
CA ARG A 124 10.33 7.32 2.82
C ARG A 124 10.33 7.08 4.33
N HIS A 125 9.23 6.58 4.88
CA HIS A 125 9.12 6.29 6.31
C HIS A 125 10.05 5.15 6.74
N LEU A 126 10.08 4.05 5.98
CA LEU A 126 10.95 2.91 6.27
C LEU A 126 12.43 3.29 6.16
N GLN A 127 12.80 4.11 5.17
CA GLN A 127 14.16 4.65 5.03
C GLN A 127 14.56 5.52 6.22
N SER A 128 13.70 6.43 6.68
CA SER A 128 14.03 7.28 7.84
C SER A 128 14.18 6.50 9.14
N TRP A 129 13.57 5.33 9.24
CA TRP A 129 13.69 4.39 10.36
C TRP A 129 14.82 3.36 10.21
N GLY A 130 15.57 3.41 9.10
CA GLY A 130 16.72 2.54 8.86
C GLY A 130 16.36 1.10 8.46
N PHE A 131 15.15 0.85 7.96
CA PHE A 131 14.81 -0.46 7.39
C PHE A 131 15.55 -0.68 6.07
N PRO A 132 16.08 -1.88 5.81
CA PRO A 132 16.64 -2.22 4.51
C PRO A 132 15.50 -2.25 3.49
N LEU A 133 15.61 -1.43 2.45
CA LEU A 133 14.71 -1.42 1.30
C LEU A 133 15.51 -1.70 0.04
N ASP A 134 14.88 -2.29 -0.96
CA ASP A 134 15.53 -2.53 -2.24
C ASP A 134 16.04 -1.23 -2.88
N VAL A 135 17.18 -1.33 -3.56
CA VAL A 135 17.94 -0.20 -4.11
C VAL A 135 17.43 0.26 -5.49
N PHE A 136 16.24 -0.18 -5.91
CA PHE A 136 15.67 0.17 -7.22
C PHE A 136 15.35 1.66 -7.37
#